data_AF-A0A0K8R712-F1
#
_entry.id   AF-A0A0K8R712-F1
#
_cell.length_a   1.000
_cell.length_b   1.000
_cell.length_c   1.000
_cell.angle_alpha   90.00
_cell.angle_beta   90.00
_cell.angle_gamma   90.00
#
_symmetry.space_group_name_H-M   'P 1'
#
loop_
_entity.id
_entity.type
_entity.pdbx_description
1 polymer ?
#
loop_
_entity_poly.entity_id
_entity_poly.type
_entity_poly.pdbx_seq_one_letter_code
_entity_poly.pdbx_strand_id
1 'polypeptide(L)'
;MGELACNCVGEAPQCHCRDRNCGSVPSLFRRLERGAREKQRIVNATQDIIEVLLHYTKLTPWFKREDGALVRQRLQSMEINALVPDVAKIRRFVQEYYNNIPIYDKEIGFLSNLYHMQKFMTQRFWDRSTDSNAEAYKWPISSLRKRCALDMQDNILYIPAIHILLIQESTKKMEQVLHVPVLAYYILNALLPMFFQDGSVFDETGSYNEWWTIENEESFFRAERCLLQQYSKSVNSDLQQDEMRSLAAQIMSQNFLVSPSYEAYKRSLKKSGFNLSNFSLYESYPADVKQVFYLAHMTAVCDETETAQNSHLYQMFNEDLSDLYRVNIPFYNFPEYEKAVASCSEPEASVLAKIQYCWIWNPY
;
A
#
# COMPACT_ATOMS: atom_id res chain seq x y z
N MET A 1 16.05 20.37 33.73
CA MET A 1 15.21 19.39 34.45
C MET A 1 13.76 19.77 34.22
N GLY A 2 12.99 18.87 33.62
CA GLY A 2 11.61 19.09 33.22
C GLY A 2 11.21 18.05 32.19
N GLU A 3 10.93 16.84 32.65
CA GLU A 3 10.46 15.70 31.88
C GLU A 3 9.03 15.94 31.36
N LEU A 4 8.79 15.71 30.07
CA LEU A 4 7.46 15.56 29.49
C LEU A 4 7.02 14.10 29.64
N ALA A 5 6.47 13.77 30.81
CA ALA A 5 5.76 12.52 31.03
C ALA A 5 4.30 12.66 30.57
N CYS A 6 3.91 11.93 29.51
CA CYS A 6 2.50 11.75 29.16
C CYS A 6 1.90 10.65 30.04
N ASN A 7 1.25 11.04 31.14
CA ASN A 7 0.38 10.14 31.90
C ASN A 7 -0.97 10.01 31.18
N CYS A 8 -1.34 8.81 30.77
CA CYS A 8 -2.70 8.45 30.35
C CYS A 8 -3.14 7.24 31.19
N VAL A 9 -3.72 7.53 32.36
CA VAL A 9 -4.49 6.57 33.16
C VAL A 9 -5.92 7.07 33.19
N GLY A 10 -6.89 6.27 32.73
CA GLY A 10 -8.31 6.59 32.94
C GLY A 10 -9.27 5.97 31.94
N GLU A 11 -9.87 4.85 32.36
CA GLU A 11 -11.18 4.32 31.99
C GLU A 11 -11.36 3.65 30.60
N ALA A 12 -11.90 2.43 30.67
CA ALA A 12 -12.04 1.49 29.58
C ALA A 12 -12.85 2.07 28.39
N PRO A 13 -12.40 1.90 27.14
CA PRO A 13 -13.21 2.23 25.99
C PRO A 13 -14.33 1.19 25.85
N GLN A 14 -15.56 1.61 26.14
CA GLN A 14 -16.75 0.94 25.62
C GLN A 14 -16.64 0.91 24.10
N CYS A 15 -16.44 -0.28 23.51
CA CYS A 15 -16.37 -0.46 22.06
C CYS A 15 -17.68 0.01 21.41
N HIS A 16 -17.65 1.19 20.78
CA HIS A 16 -18.73 1.68 19.93
C HIS A 16 -18.48 1.27 18.47
N CYS A 17 -19.37 0.42 17.94
CA CYS A 17 -19.41 0.04 16.53
C CYS A 17 -19.59 1.27 15.63
N ARG A 18 -18.50 1.79 15.04
CA ARG A 18 -18.56 2.92 14.11
C ARG A 18 -18.75 2.52 12.64
N ASP A 19 -18.56 1.24 12.31
CA ASP A 19 -18.54 0.76 10.91
C ASP A 19 -19.90 0.38 10.30
N ARG A 20 -21.03 0.55 10.99
CA ARG A 20 -22.34 0.08 10.48
C ARG A 20 -23.32 1.15 10.04
N ASN A 21 -22.95 2.43 10.04
CA ASN A 21 -23.78 3.50 9.50
C ASN A 21 -23.42 3.81 8.05
N CYS A 22 -23.88 2.98 7.11
CA CYS A 22 -23.87 3.30 5.69
C CYS A 22 -24.85 4.46 5.30
N GLY A 23 -25.60 5.02 6.26
CA GLY A 23 -26.55 6.12 6.02
C GLY A 23 -25.92 7.49 5.72
N SER A 24 -24.64 7.70 6.02
CA SER A 24 -23.88 8.93 5.69
C SER A 24 -23.02 8.80 4.43
N VAL A 25 -22.88 7.57 3.90
CA VAL A 25 -22.13 7.25 2.69
C VAL A 25 -22.63 8.07 1.47
N PRO A 26 -23.94 8.31 1.26
CA PRO A 26 -24.41 9.05 0.08
C PRO A 26 -24.02 10.53 0.03
N SER A 27 -23.74 11.19 1.16
CA SER A 27 -23.32 12.60 1.17
C SER A 27 -21.79 12.74 1.00
N LEU A 28 -21.03 11.78 1.54
CA LEU A 28 -19.59 11.62 1.29
C LEU A 28 -19.34 11.27 -0.18
N PHE A 29 -20.08 10.30 -0.73
CA PHE A 29 -20.04 9.94 -2.15
C PHE A 29 -20.39 11.15 -3.04
N ARG A 30 -21.41 11.95 -2.69
CA ARG A 30 -21.73 13.21 -3.41
C ARG A 30 -20.66 14.31 -3.34
N ARG A 31 -19.74 14.26 -2.36
CA ARG A 31 -18.55 15.13 -2.33
C ARG A 31 -17.41 14.55 -3.16
N LEU A 32 -17.21 13.24 -3.10
CA LEU A 32 -16.21 12.50 -3.88
C LEU A 32 -16.53 12.54 -5.39
N GLU A 33 -17.82 12.51 -5.76
CA GLU A 33 -18.33 12.67 -7.13
C GLU A 33 -17.94 14.01 -7.76
N ARG A 34 -17.90 15.09 -6.96
CA ARG A 34 -17.53 16.44 -7.44
C ARG A 34 -16.03 16.63 -7.63
N GLY A 35 -15.23 15.61 -7.32
CA GLY A 35 -13.77 15.63 -7.36
C GLY A 35 -13.15 15.27 -8.72
N ALA A 36 -13.77 15.58 -9.87
CA ALA A 36 -13.20 15.23 -11.18
C ALA A 36 -11.74 15.70 -11.35
N ARG A 37 -11.41 16.89 -10.84
CA ARG A 37 -10.05 17.43 -10.80
C ARG A 37 -9.12 16.58 -9.93
N GLU A 38 -9.60 16.11 -8.79
CA GLU A 38 -8.82 15.31 -7.85
C GLU A 38 -8.65 13.86 -8.34
N LYS A 39 -9.68 13.30 -8.99
CA LYS A 39 -9.57 12.04 -9.73
C LYS A 39 -8.46 12.11 -10.77
N GLN A 40 -8.48 13.14 -11.61
CA GLN A 40 -7.46 13.32 -12.64
C GLN A 40 -6.05 13.49 -12.03
N ARG A 41 -5.94 14.20 -10.91
CA ARG A 41 -4.66 14.36 -10.20
C ARG A 41 -4.10 13.04 -9.69
N ILE A 42 -4.92 12.21 -9.05
CA ILE A 42 -4.50 10.88 -8.60
C ILE A 42 -4.10 10.03 -9.79
N VAL A 43 -4.91 10.00 -10.85
CA VAL A 43 -4.58 9.26 -12.08
C VAL A 43 -3.24 9.71 -12.66
N ASN A 44 -2.98 11.02 -12.72
CA ASN A 44 -1.71 11.55 -13.21
C ASN A 44 -0.53 11.16 -12.30
N ALA A 45 -0.71 11.21 -10.98
CA ALA A 45 0.32 10.79 -10.03
C ALA A 45 0.60 9.29 -10.13
N THR A 46 -0.45 8.48 -10.32
CA THR A 46 -0.34 7.03 -10.58
C THR A 46 0.42 6.76 -11.87
N GLN A 47 0.14 7.50 -12.95
CA GLN A 47 0.87 7.39 -14.21
C GLN A 47 2.36 7.73 -14.02
N ASP A 48 2.68 8.79 -13.28
CA ASP A 48 4.07 9.15 -12.96
C ASP A 48 4.79 8.02 -12.17
N ILE A 49 4.08 7.33 -11.26
CA ILE A 49 4.60 6.14 -10.54
C ILE A 49 4.81 4.95 -11.49
N ILE A 50 3.85 4.69 -12.39
CA ILE A 50 3.97 3.63 -13.41
C ILE A 50 5.16 3.90 -14.33
N GLU A 51 5.40 5.15 -14.72
CA GLU A 51 6.58 5.53 -15.51
C GLU A 51 7.91 5.27 -14.78
N VAL A 52 7.93 5.39 -13.45
CA VAL A 52 9.09 4.98 -12.65
C VAL A 52 9.28 3.46 -12.73
N LEU A 53 8.22 2.68 -12.58
CA LEU A 53 8.29 1.21 -12.71
C LEU A 53 8.73 0.76 -14.10
N LEU A 54 8.19 1.39 -15.16
CA LEU A 54 8.62 1.16 -16.54
C LEU A 54 10.11 1.47 -16.76
N HIS A 55 10.66 2.42 -16.01
CA HIS A 55 12.09 2.69 -16.03
C HIS A 55 12.88 1.61 -15.25
N TYR A 56 12.39 1.20 -14.08
CA TYR A 56 13.04 0.18 -13.24
C TYR A 56 13.14 -1.17 -13.95
N THR A 57 12.08 -1.61 -14.63
CA THR A 57 12.09 -2.85 -15.42
C THR A 57 13.17 -2.87 -16.51
N LYS A 58 13.70 -1.71 -16.95
CA LYS A 58 14.80 -1.64 -17.92
C LYS A 58 16.17 -1.66 -17.26
N LEU A 59 16.27 -1.26 -15.99
CA LEU A 59 17.51 -1.13 -15.25
C LEU A 59 17.84 -2.34 -14.40
N THR A 60 16.82 -3.02 -13.86
CA THR A 60 16.97 -4.21 -13.02
C THR A 60 17.63 -5.36 -13.81
N PRO A 61 18.88 -5.76 -13.48
CA PRO A 61 19.68 -6.66 -14.31
C PRO A 61 19.02 -7.99 -14.66
N TRP A 62 18.30 -8.58 -13.72
CA TRP A 62 17.62 -9.86 -13.89
C TRP A 62 16.27 -9.75 -14.61
N PHE A 63 15.79 -8.54 -14.92
CA PHE A 63 14.45 -8.34 -15.49
C PHE A 63 14.47 -7.62 -16.85
N LYS A 64 15.63 -7.54 -17.50
CA LYS A 64 15.80 -6.73 -18.73
C LYS A 64 15.21 -7.37 -19.99
N ARG A 65 15.09 -8.69 -20.03
CA ARG A 65 14.82 -9.49 -21.25
C ARG A 65 13.31 -9.59 -21.58
N GLU A 66 12.90 -10.70 -22.16
CA GLU A 66 11.54 -10.99 -22.66
C GLU A 66 10.50 -10.87 -21.54
N ASP A 67 10.81 -11.45 -20.37
CA ASP A 67 10.03 -11.38 -19.14
C ASP A 67 9.70 -9.93 -18.72
N GLY A 68 10.67 -9.03 -18.82
CA GLY A 68 10.46 -7.63 -18.55
C GLY A 68 9.57 -6.92 -19.57
N ALA A 69 9.52 -7.41 -20.82
CA ALA A 69 8.71 -6.82 -21.87
C ALA A 69 7.22 -7.02 -21.60
N LEU A 70 6.84 -8.20 -21.10
CA LEU A 70 5.47 -8.53 -20.72
C LEU A 70 4.94 -7.61 -19.62
N VAL A 71 5.71 -7.45 -18.53
CA VAL A 71 5.32 -6.52 -17.45
C VAL A 71 5.27 -5.08 -17.93
N ARG A 72 6.20 -4.66 -18.81
CA ARG A 72 6.15 -3.32 -19.41
C ARG A 72 4.86 -3.10 -20.21
N GLN A 73 4.46 -4.09 -21.01
CA GLN A 73 3.23 -4.02 -21.80
C GLN A 73 2.01 -3.90 -20.88
N ARG A 74 1.94 -4.70 -19.81
CA ARG A 74 0.85 -4.63 -18.82
C ARG A 74 0.78 -3.29 -18.11
N LEU A 75 1.92 -2.77 -17.65
CA LEU A 75 1.98 -1.44 -17.04
C LEU A 75 1.52 -0.33 -18.01
N GLN A 76 1.82 -0.46 -19.30
CA GLN A 76 1.42 0.51 -20.33
C GLN A 76 -0.07 0.44 -20.68
N SER A 77 -0.67 -0.75 -20.67
CA SER A 77 -2.09 -0.96 -20.99
C SER A 77 -3.03 -0.90 -19.79
N MET A 78 -2.49 -0.69 -18.58
CA MET A 78 -3.23 -0.73 -17.32
C MET A 78 -4.36 0.30 -17.26
N GLU A 79 -5.56 -0.16 -16.93
CA GLU A 79 -6.68 0.73 -16.60
C GLU A 79 -6.56 1.21 -15.15
N ILE A 80 -6.76 2.52 -14.91
CA ILE A 80 -6.72 3.10 -13.57
C ILE A 80 -8.12 3.55 -13.17
N ASN A 81 -8.70 2.83 -12.22
CA ASN A 81 -10.01 3.10 -11.64
C ASN A 81 -9.87 3.75 -10.26
N ALA A 82 -9.95 5.08 -10.24
CA ALA A 82 -9.76 5.88 -9.04
C ALA A 82 -11.07 6.36 -8.38
N LEU A 83 -11.01 6.45 -7.06
CA LEU A 83 -11.94 6.98 -6.07
C LEU A 83 -13.11 6.07 -5.74
N VAL A 84 -14.04 6.01 -6.67
CA VAL A 84 -15.31 5.31 -6.51
C VAL A 84 -15.61 4.62 -7.83
N PRO A 85 -16.31 3.47 -7.79
CA PRO A 85 -16.79 2.87 -9.02
C PRO A 85 -17.73 3.84 -9.76
N ASP A 86 -17.90 3.64 -11.06
CA ASP A 86 -18.74 4.49 -11.90
C ASP A 86 -20.18 4.52 -11.34
N VAL A 87 -20.65 5.69 -10.91
CA VAL A 87 -21.93 5.87 -10.23
C VAL A 87 -23.12 5.44 -11.10
N ALA A 88 -23.03 5.63 -12.42
CA ALA A 88 -24.09 5.18 -13.33
C ALA A 88 -24.18 3.65 -13.34
N LYS A 89 -23.03 2.96 -13.28
CA LYS A 89 -22.94 1.51 -13.17
C LYS A 89 -23.34 1.03 -11.76
N ILE A 90 -22.85 1.69 -10.70
CA ILE A 90 -23.16 1.37 -9.30
C ILE A 90 -24.64 1.49 -9.02
N ARG A 91 -25.32 2.54 -9.49
CA ARG A 91 -26.72 2.78 -9.09
C ARG A 91 -27.60 1.59 -9.43
N ARG A 92 -27.41 1.03 -10.62
CA ARG A 92 -28.08 -0.20 -11.05
C ARG A 92 -27.64 -1.40 -10.21
N PHE A 93 -26.32 -1.58 -10.04
CA PHE A 93 -25.78 -2.65 -9.20
C PHE A 93 -26.32 -2.63 -7.76
N VAL A 94 -26.33 -1.48 -7.10
CA VAL A 94 -26.80 -1.31 -5.72
C VAL A 94 -28.28 -1.62 -5.62
N GLN A 95 -29.07 -1.13 -6.58
CA GLN A 95 -30.50 -1.42 -6.64
C GLN A 95 -30.79 -2.90 -6.84
N GLU A 96 -29.99 -3.63 -7.64
CA GLU A 96 -30.17 -5.06 -7.88
C GLU A 96 -29.61 -5.94 -6.74
N TYR A 97 -28.39 -5.63 -6.28
CA TYR A 97 -27.62 -6.43 -5.33
C TYR A 97 -28.12 -6.27 -3.89
N TYR A 98 -28.39 -5.03 -3.46
CA TYR A 98 -28.87 -4.74 -2.12
C TYR A 98 -30.41 -4.64 -2.05
N ASN A 99 -31.11 -5.07 -3.11
CA ASN A 99 -32.56 -5.13 -3.06
C ASN A 99 -33.01 -6.09 -1.94
N ASN A 100 -33.97 -5.64 -1.13
CA ASN A 100 -34.49 -6.41 0.01
C ASN A 100 -33.41 -6.81 1.03
N ILE A 101 -32.34 -6.02 1.18
CA ILE A 101 -31.38 -6.23 2.25
C ILE A 101 -32.11 -6.24 3.61
N PRO A 102 -31.87 -7.24 4.48
CA PRO A 102 -32.51 -7.27 5.79
C PRO A 102 -32.23 -5.99 6.56
N ILE A 103 -33.29 -5.32 7.01
CA ILE A 103 -33.16 -4.12 7.84
C ILE A 103 -33.01 -4.57 9.29
N TYR A 104 -32.16 -3.85 10.04
CA TYR A 104 -31.97 -4.13 11.45
C TYR A 104 -33.30 -4.01 12.22
N ASP A 105 -33.71 -5.10 12.84
CA ASP A 105 -34.91 -5.21 13.66
C ASP A 105 -34.52 -5.37 15.14
N LYS A 106 -34.92 -4.40 15.96
CA LYS A 106 -34.61 -4.40 17.40
C LYS A 106 -35.26 -5.57 18.14
N GLU A 107 -36.38 -6.11 17.66
CA GLU A 107 -37.16 -7.13 18.37
C GLU A 107 -36.48 -8.50 18.35
N ILE A 108 -35.81 -8.87 17.25
CA ILE A 108 -35.14 -10.17 17.10
C ILE A 108 -33.72 -10.19 17.69
N GLY A 109 -33.21 -9.05 18.16
CA GLY A 109 -31.89 -8.91 18.76
C GLY A 109 -30.73 -8.95 17.77
N PHE A 110 -29.53 -8.57 18.24
CA PHE A 110 -28.36 -8.39 17.39
C PHE A 110 -27.92 -9.64 16.64
N LEU A 111 -27.88 -10.80 17.32
CA LEU A 111 -27.38 -12.04 16.73
C LEU A 111 -28.26 -12.53 15.57
N SER A 112 -29.59 -12.45 15.72
CA SER A 112 -30.54 -12.83 14.67
C SER A 112 -30.43 -11.90 13.46
N ASN A 113 -30.27 -10.59 13.68
CA ASN A 113 -29.99 -9.65 12.59
C ASN A 113 -28.70 -9.98 11.86
N LEU A 114 -27.63 -10.28 12.60
CA LEU A 114 -26.35 -10.66 12.00
C LEU A 114 -26.48 -11.94 11.16
N TYR A 115 -27.20 -12.95 11.66
CA TYR A 115 -27.49 -14.18 10.93
C TYR A 115 -28.29 -13.90 9.65
N HIS A 116 -29.36 -13.12 9.72
CA HIS A 116 -30.16 -12.77 8.53
C HIS A 116 -29.34 -12.01 7.50
N MET A 117 -28.51 -11.07 7.94
CA MET A 117 -27.60 -10.32 7.08
C MET A 117 -26.56 -11.24 6.41
N GLN A 118 -25.90 -12.11 7.17
CA GLN A 118 -24.93 -13.05 6.63
C GLN A 118 -25.58 -14.02 5.65
N LYS A 119 -26.73 -14.60 6.01
CA LYS A 119 -27.49 -15.49 5.13
C LYS A 119 -27.85 -14.82 3.81
N PHE A 120 -28.37 -13.59 3.86
CA PHE A 120 -28.70 -12.81 2.67
C PHE A 120 -27.46 -12.56 1.80
N MET A 121 -26.36 -12.07 2.40
CA MET A 121 -25.13 -11.76 1.66
C MET A 121 -24.53 -13.01 1.00
N THR A 122 -24.51 -14.14 1.71
CA THR A 122 -24.03 -15.42 1.18
C THR A 122 -24.89 -15.91 0.03
N GLN A 123 -26.23 -15.84 0.16
CA GLN A 123 -27.14 -16.21 -0.93
C GLN A 123 -26.91 -15.34 -2.17
N ARG A 124 -26.82 -14.01 -2.01
CA ARG A 124 -26.55 -13.09 -3.12
C ARG A 124 -25.22 -13.35 -3.82
N PHE A 125 -24.18 -13.69 -3.06
CA PHE A 125 -22.89 -14.07 -3.64
C PHE A 125 -23.02 -15.29 -4.57
N TRP A 126 -23.68 -16.36 -4.10
CA TRP A 126 -23.86 -17.59 -4.88
C TRP A 126 -24.84 -17.45 -6.05
N ASP A 127 -25.91 -16.67 -5.89
CA ASP A 127 -26.83 -16.40 -6.99
C ASP A 127 -26.10 -15.73 -8.17
N ARG A 128 -25.13 -14.86 -7.86
CA ARG A 128 -24.37 -14.09 -8.87
C ARG A 128 -23.12 -14.77 -9.38
N SER A 129 -22.56 -15.77 -8.69
CA SER A 129 -21.42 -16.52 -9.23
C SER A 129 -21.77 -17.28 -10.52
N THR A 130 -23.06 -17.35 -10.87
CA THR A 130 -23.58 -17.89 -12.13
C THR A 130 -24.00 -16.83 -13.15
N ASP A 131 -23.97 -15.53 -12.78
CA ASP A 131 -24.34 -14.40 -13.63
C ASP A 131 -23.10 -13.84 -14.35
N SER A 132 -22.96 -14.13 -15.64
CA SER A 132 -21.84 -13.65 -16.46
C SER A 132 -21.79 -12.11 -16.59
N ASN A 133 -22.86 -11.38 -16.27
CA ASN A 133 -22.90 -9.92 -16.27
C ASN A 133 -22.50 -9.31 -14.92
N ALA A 134 -22.31 -10.12 -13.87
CA ALA A 134 -21.91 -9.64 -12.55
C ALA A 134 -20.49 -9.07 -12.54
N GLU A 135 -19.62 -9.56 -13.43
CA GLU A 135 -18.24 -9.10 -13.62
C GLU A 135 -18.13 -7.61 -13.99
N ALA A 136 -19.12 -7.06 -14.71
CA ALA A 136 -19.10 -5.67 -15.18
C ALA A 136 -19.12 -4.60 -14.06
N TYR A 137 -19.36 -5.00 -12.81
CA TYR A 137 -19.44 -4.13 -11.64
C TYR A 137 -18.41 -4.49 -10.55
N LYS A 138 -17.45 -5.37 -10.86
CA LYS A 138 -16.46 -5.83 -9.91
C LYS A 138 -15.60 -4.66 -9.46
N TRP A 139 -15.70 -4.33 -8.18
CA TRP A 139 -14.79 -3.42 -7.50
C TRP A 139 -14.29 -4.15 -6.25
N PRO A 140 -13.05 -4.67 -6.27
CA PRO A 140 -12.63 -5.70 -5.32
C PRO A 140 -12.44 -5.17 -3.89
N ILE A 141 -12.50 -3.84 -3.68
CA ILE A 141 -12.16 -3.24 -2.41
C ILE A 141 -13.01 -2.01 -2.07
N SER A 142 -13.53 -1.90 -0.84
CA SER A 142 -14.30 -0.71 -0.43
C SER A 142 -13.57 0.60 -0.71
N SER A 143 -14.27 1.61 -1.24
CA SER A 143 -13.75 2.97 -1.45
C SER A 143 -13.26 3.66 -0.17
N LEU A 144 -13.56 3.10 1.01
CA LEU A 144 -13.14 3.60 2.32
C LEU A 144 -11.96 2.83 2.91
N ARG A 145 -11.49 1.75 2.27
CA ARG A 145 -10.37 0.95 2.76
C ARG A 145 -9.04 1.60 2.35
N LYS A 146 -8.13 1.83 3.29
CA LYS A 146 -6.80 2.44 3.10
C LYS A 146 -5.83 1.47 2.41
N ARG A 147 -6.18 1.01 1.20
CA ARG A 147 -5.41 0.07 0.39
C ARG A 147 -5.84 0.20 -1.07
N CYS A 148 -4.90 0.04 -2.00
CA CYS A 148 -5.23 -0.12 -3.42
C CYS A 148 -5.32 -1.63 -3.77
N ALA A 149 -5.96 -1.96 -4.88
CA ALA A 149 -6.10 -3.34 -5.34
C ALA A 149 -5.84 -3.44 -6.84
N LEU A 150 -5.18 -4.51 -7.28
CA LEU A 150 -4.97 -4.84 -8.68
C LEU A 150 -5.81 -6.06 -9.02
N ASP A 151 -6.62 -5.97 -10.07
CA ASP A 151 -7.15 -7.15 -10.74
C ASP A 151 -6.11 -7.60 -11.77
N MET A 152 -5.46 -8.74 -11.51
CA MET A 152 -4.41 -9.29 -12.37
C MET A 152 -4.96 -9.85 -13.68
N GLN A 153 -6.23 -10.21 -13.75
CA GLN A 153 -6.81 -10.76 -14.96
C GLN A 153 -7.20 -9.65 -15.93
N ASP A 154 -7.93 -8.64 -15.42
CA ASP A 154 -8.38 -7.52 -16.26
C ASP A 154 -7.34 -6.40 -16.41
N ASN A 155 -6.23 -6.50 -15.66
CA ASN A 155 -5.17 -5.49 -15.61
C ASN A 155 -5.68 -4.09 -15.19
N ILE A 156 -6.55 -4.08 -14.17
CA ILE A 156 -7.19 -2.87 -13.64
C ILE A 156 -6.67 -2.56 -12.24
N LEU A 157 -6.14 -1.35 -12.05
CA LEU A 157 -5.73 -0.82 -10.75
C LEU A 157 -6.85 0.01 -10.13
N TYR A 158 -7.30 -0.40 -8.95
CA TYR A 158 -8.33 0.25 -8.15
C TYR A 158 -7.71 1.08 -7.03
N ILE A 159 -8.01 2.37 -7.01
CA ILE A 159 -7.51 3.34 -6.00
C ILE A 159 -8.69 3.92 -5.22
N PRO A 160 -8.95 3.49 -3.98
CA PRO A 160 -10.06 3.99 -3.17
C PRO A 160 -10.06 5.48 -2.84
N ALA A 161 -11.25 6.05 -2.67
CA ALA A 161 -11.47 7.45 -2.33
C ALA A 161 -10.88 7.89 -0.98
N ILE A 162 -10.65 6.96 -0.04
CA ILE A 162 -10.01 7.28 1.24
C ILE A 162 -8.65 7.95 1.06
N HIS A 163 -7.92 7.64 -0.02
CA HIS A 163 -6.63 8.26 -0.31
C HIS A 163 -6.77 9.76 -0.61
N ILE A 164 -7.88 10.20 -1.21
CA ILE A 164 -8.23 11.64 -1.29
C ILE A 164 -8.56 12.18 0.09
N LEU A 165 -9.40 11.50 0.87
CA LEU A 165 -9.87 12.05 2.14
C LEU A 165 -8.69 12.27 3.11
N LEU A 166 -7.72 11.34 3.14
CA LEU A 166 -6.49 11.48 3.91
C LEU A 166 -5.64 12.65 3.44
N ILE A 167 -5.50 12.83 2.13
CA ILE A 167 -4.84 14.00 1.53
C ILE A 167 -5.62 15.27 1.90
N GLN A 168 -6.94 15.31 1.71
CA GLN A 168 -7.77 16.51 1.91
C GLN A 168 -7.83 16.97 3.37
N GLU A 169 -7.99 16.04 4.32
CA GLU A 169 -7.99 16.36 5.75
C GLU A 169 -6.63 16.86 6.23
N SER A 170 -5.52 16.40 5.63
CA SER A 170 -4.17 16.90 5.92
C SER A 170 -3.77 18.18 5.14
N THR A 171 -4.39 18.44 3.98
CA THR A 171 -4.06 19.56 3.07
C THR A 171 -4.62 20.93 3.43
N LYS A 172 -5.22 21.14 4.62
CA LYS A 172 -5.43 22.53 5.06
C LYS A 172 -4.10 23.29 5.22
N LYS A 173 -2.95 22.59 5.27
CA LYS A 173 -1.61 23.18 5.44
C LYS A 173 -0.47 22.55 4.62
N MET A 174 -0.64 21.38 4.00
CA MET A 174 0.45 20.66 3.32
C MET A 174 0.23 20.57 1.80
N GLU A 175 1.29 20.80 1.04
CA GLU A 175 1.30 20.79 -0.43
C GLU A 175 1.15 19.38 -0.99
N GLN A 176 0.41 19.24 -2.10
CA GLN A 176 0.00 17.92 -2.62
C GLN A 176 1.18 17.00 -2.96
N VAL A 177 2.29 17.57 -3.43
CA VAL A 177 3.51 16.84 -3.80
C VAL A 177 4.13 16.09 -2.62
N LEU A 178 3.84 16.52 -1.39
CA LEU A 178 4.33 15.91 -0.15
C LEU A 178 3.56 14.63 0.21
N HIS A 179 2.42 14.35 -0.44
CA HIS A 179 1.66 13.11 -0.26
C HIS A 179 2.04 12.01 -1.25
N VAL A 180 2.84 12.32 -2.28
CA VAL A 180 3.29 11.32 -3.27
C VAL A 180 3.97 10.11 -2.63
N PRO A 181 4.82 10.25 -1.58
CA PRO A 181 5.42 9.08 -0.92
C PRO A 181 4.38 8.13 -0.32
N VAL A 182 3.32 8.69 0.29
CA VAL A 182 2.22 7.92 0.90
C VAL A 182 1.37 7.25 -0.17
N LEU A 183 1.03 7.98 -1.24
CA LEU A 183 0.24 7.44 -2.35
C LEU A 183 1.02 6.34 -3.09
N ALA A 184 2.32 6.56 -3.34
CA ALA A 184 3.21 5.59 -3.96
C ALA A 184 3.29 4.31 -3.13
N TYR A 185 3.39 4.40 -1.80
CA TYR A 185 3.34 3.22 -0.93
C TYR A 185 2.12 2.33 -1.21
N TYR A 186 0.91 2.89 -1.25
CA TYR A 186 -0.30 2.09 -1.48
C TYR A 186 -0.44 1.57 -2.91
N ILE A 187 -0.08 2.38 -3.91
CA ILE A 187 -0.14 1.98 -5.32
C ILE A 187 0.87 0.87 -5.58
N LEU A 188 2.13 1.07 -5.20
CA LEU A 188 3.18 0.08 -5.41
C LEU A 188 2.85 -1.22 -4.68
N ASN A 189 2.30 -1.17 -3.45
CA ASN A 189 1.83 -2.36 -2.75
C ASN A 189 0.76 -3.14 -3.52
N ALA A 190 -0.17 -2.44 -4.18
CA ALA A 190 -1.18 -3.10 -5.00
C ALA A 190 -0.59 -3.70 -6.27
N LEU A 191 0.48 -3.12 -6.80
CA LEU A 191 1.16 -3.60 -7.99
C LEU A 191 2.18 -4.71 -7.73
N LEU A 192 2.61 -4.92 -6.47
CA LEU A 192 3.57 -5.96 -6.08
C LEU A 192 3.31 -7.33 -6.72
N PRO A 193 2.06 -7.87 -6.74
CA PRO A 193 1.82 -9.18 -7.32
C PRO A 193 2.31 -9.28 -8.77
N MET A 194 2.28 -8.21 -9.56
CA MET A 194 2.77 -8.19 -10.94
C MET A 194 4.29 -8.40 -11.06
N PHE A 195 5.06 -8.07 -10.03
CA PHE A 195 6.53 -8.08 -10.05
C PHE A 195 7.14 -9.25 -9.25
N PHE A 196 6.30 -10.09 -8.66
CA PHE A 196 6.71 -11.17 -7.77
C PHE A 196 6.28 -12.51 -8.38
N GLN A 197 6.45 -13.60 -7.62
CA GLN A 197 6.10 -14.94 -8.09
C GLN A 197 4.64 -15.04 -8.57
N ASP A 198 3.69 -14.34 -7.93
CA ASP A 198 2.30 -14.33 -8.40
C ASP A 198 2.14 -13.74 -9.81
N GLY A 199 3.06 -12.88 -10.23
CA GLY A 199 3.03 -12.23 -11.55
C GLY A 199 3.58 -13.13 -12.64
N SER A 200 4.46 -14.08 -12.30
CA SER A 200 5.09 -14.99 -13.25
C SER A 200 4.13 -15.97 -13.93
N VAL A 201 2.93 -16.11 -13.37
CA VAL A 201 1.88 -17.00 -13.85
C VAL A 201 0.76 -16.27 -14.59
N PHE A 202 0.75 -14.94 -14.65
CA PHE A 202 -0.23 -14.18 -15.44
C PHE A 202 0.46 -13.46 -16.59
N ASP A 203 0.17 -13.88 -17.82
CA ASP A 203 0.76 -13.29 -19.03
C ASP A 203 0.21 -11.89 -19.35
N GLU A 204 0.60 -11.32 -20.50
CA GLU A 204 0.17 -10.00 -20.96
C GLU A 204 -1.34 -9.87 -21.19
N THR A 205 -2.03 -10.99 -21.36
CA THR A 205 -3.49 -11.05 -21.54
C THR A 205 -4.24 -11.27 -20.23
N GLY A 206 -3.52 -11.51 -19.13
CA GLY A 206 -4.11 -11.90 -17.84
C GLY A 206 -4.47 -13.39 -17.77
N SER A 207 -3.99 -14.21 -18.72
CA SER A 207 -4.20 -15.65 -18.72
C SER A 207 -3.18 -16.36 -17.84
N TYR A 208 -3.57 -17.49 -17.25
CA TYR A 208 -2.69 -18.30 -16.41
C TYR A 208 -1.68 -19.07 -17.26
N ASN A 209 -0.47 -18.53 -17.42
CA ASN A 209 0.63 -19.10 -18.17
C ASN A 209 1.95 -18.76 -17.45
N GLU A 210 2.78 -19.77 -17.19
CA GLU A 210 4.15 -19.55 -16.69
C GLU A 210 5.02 -18.98 -17.81
N TRP A 211 5.58 -17.79 -17.58
CA TRP A 211 6.39 -17.09 -18.59
C TRP A 211 7.77 -16.66 -18.09
N TRP A 212 8.11 -16.94 -16.82
CA TRP A 212 9.47 -16.69 -16.33
C TRP A 212 10.45 -17.72 -16.88
N THR A 213 11.60 -17.22 -17.33
CA THR A 213 12.77 -18.05 -17.60
C THR A 213 13.39 -18.57 -16.30
N ILE A 214 14.03 -19.74 -16.35
CA ILE A 214 14.72 -20.35 -15.19
C ILE A 214 15.76 -19.37 -14.62
N GLU A 215 16.48 -18.65 -15.47
CA GLU A 215 17.48 -17.67 -15.05
C GLU A 215 16.88 -16.50 -14.25
N ASN A 216 15.66 -16.06 -14.60
CA ASN A 216 14.98 -14.99 -13.90
C ASN A 216 14.40 -15.48 -12.56
N GLU A 217 13.85 -16.68 -12.54
CA GLU A 217 13.41 -17.35 -11.32
C GLU A 217 14.57 -17.54 -10.32
N GLU A 218 15.72 -18.05 -10.77
CA GLU A 218 16.93 -18.17 -9.94
C GLU A 218 17.43 -16.81 -9.43
N SER A 219 17.30 -15.75 -10.23
CA SER A 219 17.70 -14.41 -9.84
C SER A 219 16.76 -13.81 -8.80
N PHE A 220 15.46 -14.03 -8.95
CA PHE A 220 14.45 -13.66 -7.95
C PHE A 220 14.73 -14.36 -6.61
N PHE A 221 14.94 -15.68 -6.61
CA PHE A 221 15.22 -16.44 -5.38
C PHE A 221 16.57 -16.07 -4.73
N ARG A 222 17.56 -15.60 -5.51
CA ARG A 222 18.80 -15.05 -4.96
C ARG A 222 18.55 -13.74 -4.21
N ALA A 223 17.73 -12.84 -4.76
CA ALA A 223 17.37 -11.60 -4.10
C ALA A 223 16.54 -11.85 -2.83
N GLU A 224 15.55 -12.73 -2.89
CA GLU A 224 14.76 -13.18 -1.75
C GLU A 224 15.66 -13.71 -0.62
N ARG A 225 16.59 -14.61 -0.94
CA ARG A 225 17.51 -15.20 0.04
C ARG A 225 18.39 -14.16 0.71
N CYS A 226 18.87 -13.16 -0.04
CA CYS A 226 19.64 -12.04 0.53
C CYS A 226 18.81 -11.32 1.60
N LEU A 227 17.57 -10.95 1.25
CA LEU A 227 16.68 -10.22 2.15
C LEU A 227 16.31 -11.04 3.38
N LEU A 228 15.95 -12.32 3.22
CA LEU A 228 15.66 -13.20 4.35
C LEU A 228 16.84 -13.29 5.33
N GLN A 229 18.07 -13.44 4.81
CA GLN A 229 19.28 -13.48 5.63
C GLN A 229 19.59 -12.14 6.31
N GLN A 230 19.25 -11.02 5.69
CA GLN A 230 19.41 -9.70 6.28
C GLN A 230 18.44 -9.53 7.45
N TYR A 231 17.15 -9.82 7.22
CA TYR A 231 16.15 -9.70 8.26
C TYR A 231 16.41 -10.67 9.41
N SER A 232 16.80 -11.92 9.15
CA SER A 232 17.11 -12.89 10.21
C SER A 232 18.25 -12.46 11.15
N LYS A 233 19.14 -11.57 10.71
CA LYS A 233 20.22 -11.01 11.54
C LYS A 233 19.77 -9.78 12.33
N SER A 234 18.75 -9.07 11.86
CA SER A 234 18.28 -7.80 12.43
C SER A 234 17.09 -7.97 13.36
N VAL A 235 16.27 -8.99 13.13
CA VAL A 235 15.19 -9.36 14.02
C VAL A 235 15.81 -10.17 15.18
N ASN A 236 15.89 -9.57 16.36
CA ASN A 236 16.30 -10.25 17.61
C ASN A 236 15.16 -11.18 18.07
N SER A 237 14.78 -12.16 17.25
CA SER A 237 13.67 -13.03 17.54
C SER A 237 14.07 -14.48 17.44
N ASP A 238 13.51 -15.27 18.34
CA ASP A 238 13.40 -16.72 18.29
C ASP A 238 12.61 -17.25 17.07
N LEU A 239 12.30 -16.39 16.07
CA LEU A 239 11.59 -16.80 14.86
C LEU A 239 12.42 -17.84 14.12
N GLN A 240 11.81 -19.01 13.92
CA GLN A 240 12.45 -20.09 13.19
C GLN A 240 12.60 -19.70 11.71
N GLN A 241 13.56 -20.33 11.02
CA GLN A 241 13.82 -20.07 9.61
C GLN A 241 12.57 -20.25 8.72
N ASP A 242 11.67 -21.15 9.10
CA ASP A 242 10.41 -21.40 8.40
C ASP A 242 9.37 -20.28 8.61
N GLU A 243 9.34 -19.65 9.80
CA GLU A 243 8.49 -18.47 10.07
C GLU A 243 9.01 -17.24 9.31
N MET A 244 10.34 -17.10 9.20
CA MET A 244 10.92 -16.06 8.34
C MET A 244 10.58 -16.26 6.86
N ARG A 245 10.43 -17.52 6.42
CA ARG A 245 10.07 -17.83 5.03
C ARG A 245 8.61 -17.52 4.72
N SER A 246 7.68 -17.72 5.65
CA SER A 246 6.28 -17.28 5.45
C SER A 246 6.17 -15.75 5.31
N LEU A 247 7.13 -15.00 5.85
CA LEU A 247 7.22 -13.53 5.73
C LEU A 247 7.94 -13.03 4.47
N ALA A 248 8.45 -13.92 3.61
CA ALA A 248 9.28 -13.56 2.46
C ALA A 248 8.63 -12.51 1.54
N ALA A 249 7.36 -12.72 1.17
CA ALA A 249 6.60 -11.79 0.33
C ALA A 249 6.50 -10.40 0.97
N GLN A 250 6.28 -10.34 2.28
CA GLN A 250 6.23 -9.07 3.01
C GLN A 250 7.59 -8.39 3.06
N ILE A 251 8.65 -9.12 3.41
CA ILE A 251 10.02 -8.61 3.48
C ILE A 251 10.45 -8.01 2.12
N MET A 252 10.27 -8.78 1.05
CA MET A 252 10.57 -8.35 -0.31
C MET A 252 9.73 -7.14 -0.72
N SER A 253 8.45 -7.10 -0.30
CA SER A 253 7.59 -5.95 -0.58
C SER A 253 8.13 -4.67 0.05
N GLN A 254 8.50 -4.69 1.33
CA GLN A 254 8.92 -3.45 2.00
C GLN A 254 10.21 -2.90 1.39
N ASN A 255 11.15 -3.77 1.02
CA ASN A 255 12.35 -3.38 0.28
C ASN A 255 12.02 -2.76 -1.10
N PHE A 256 11.09 -3.35 -1.84
CA PHE A 256 10.65 -2.85 -3.13
C PHE A 256 10.04 -1.44 -3.06
N LEU A 257 9.28 -1.12 -2.01
CA LEU A 257 8.47 0.09 -1.97
C LEU A 257 9.28 1.38 -1.88
N VAL A 258 10.47 1.35 -1.26
CA VAL A 258 11.21 2.57 -0.90
C VAL A 258 11.76 3.27 -2.14
N SER A 259 12.55 2.56 -2.95
CA SER A 259 13.30 3.14 -4.06
C SER A 259 12.39 3.74 -5.16
N PRO A 260 11.39 3.02 -5.72
CA PRO A 260 10.47 3.58 -6.70
C PRO A 260 9.60 4.71 -6.12
N SER A 261 9.21 4.64 -4.85
CA SER A 261 8.47 5.75 -4.19
C SER A 261 9.30 7.02 -4.15
N TYR A 262 10.59 6.90 -3.83
CA TYR A 262 11.51 8.03 -3.77
C TYR A 262 11.72 8.66 -5.14
N GLU A 263 11.89 7.85 -6.18
CA GLU A 263 11.99 8.36 -7.55
C GLU A 263 10.71 9.06 -8.03
N ALA A 264 9.54 8.48 -7.72
CA ALA A 264 8.26 9.12 -8.03
C ALA A 264 8.11 10.47 -7.34
N TYR A 265 8.53 10.55 -6.07
CA TYR A 265 8.54 11.80 -5.31
C TYR A 265 9.48 12.85 -5.92
N LYS A 266 10.73 12.48 -6.25
CA LYS A 266 11.67 13.39 -6.93
C LYS A 266 11.12 13.92 -8.26
N ARG A 267 10.50 13.04 -9.06
CA ARG A 267 9.86 13.44 -10.32
C ARG A 267 8.71 14.42 -10.10
N SER A 268 7.86 14.17 -9.11
CA SER A 268 6.74 15.05 -8.77
C SER A 268 7.20 16.44 -8.31
N LEU A 269 8.23 16.52 -7.47
CA LEU A 269 8.85 17.79 -7.07
C LEU A 269 9.39 18.57 -8.28
N LYS A 270 10.11 17.88 -9.18
CA LYS A 270 10.65 18.50 -10.40
C LYS A 270 9.55 19.01 -11.33
N LYS A 271 8.47 18.25 -11.52
CA LYS A 271 7.35 18.57 -12.41
C LYS A 271 6.49 19.73 -11.89
N SER A 272 6.31 19.80 -10.58
CA SER A 272 5.56 20.89 -9.92
C SER A 272 6.38 22.18 -9.78
N GLY A 273 7.71 22.10 -9.87
CA GLY A 273 8.59 23.22 -9.53
C GLY A 273 8.56 23.57 -8.04
N PHE A 274 8.07 22.65 -7.18
CA PHE A 274 7.97 22.90 -5.75
C PHE A 274 9.35 23.08 -5.13
N ASN A 275 9.54 24.20 -4.43
CA ASN A 275 10.78 24.50 -3.74
C ASN A 275 10.65 24.25 -2.24
N LEU A 276 11.35 23.21 -1.77
CA LEU A 276 11.40 22.84 -0.36
C LEU A 276 12.07 23.87 0.55
N SER A 277 12.82 24.84 0.01
CA SER A 277 13.43 25.90 0.82
C SER A 277 12.41 26.74 1.61
N ASN A 278 11.15 26.75 1.16
CA ASN A 278 10.07 27.48 1.81
C ASN A 278 9.24 26.58 2.76
N PHE A 279 9.59 25.30 2.85
CA PHE A 279 8.94 24.32 3.70
C PHE A 279 9.81 24.02 4.92
N SER A 280 9.21 24.10 6.11
CA SER A 280 9.86 23.79 7.38
C SER A 280 9.12 22.62 8.00
N LEU A 281 9.84 21.55 8.34
CA LEU A 281 9.24 20.37 8.98
C LEU A 281 8.77 20.70 10.41
N TYR A 282 9.59 21.46 11.14
CA TYR A 282 9.32 21.96 12.49
C TYR A 282 9.99 23.33 12.64
N GLU A 283 9.56 24.14 13.62
CA GLU A 283 9.98 25.52 13.94
C GLU A 283 11.46 25.86 13.58
N SER A 284 11.71 26.20 12.30
CA SER A 284 13.02 26.58 11.72
C SER A 284 13.98 25.45 11.31
N TYR A 285 13.57 24.17 11.32
CA TYR A 285 14.35 23.11 10.70
C TYR A 285 14.13 23.07 9.19
N PRO A 286 15.14 23.43 8.37
CA PRO A 286 14.99 23.45 6.92
C PRO A 286 14.69 22.03 6.43
N ALA A 287 13.65 21.89 5.62
CA ALA A 287 13.26 20.59 5.11
C ALA A 287 14.21 20.12 4.00
N ASP A 288 14.97 19.05 4.25
CA ASP A 288 15.66 18.31 3.18
C ASP A 288 14.66 17.39 2.46
N VAL A 289 14.76 17.36 1.13
CA VAL A 289 13.92 16.54 0.24
C VAL A 289 13.85 15.08 0.72
N LYS A 290 15.01 14.50 1.09
CA LYS A 290 15.12 13.08 1.44
C LYS A 290 14.47 12.83 2.80
N GLN A 291 14.75 13.70 3.77
CA GLN A 291 14.17 13.57 5.11
C GLN A 291 12.64 13.65 5.07
N VAL A 292 12.08 14.60 4.29
CA VAL A 292 10.63 14.71 4.09
C VAL A 292 10.07 13.42 3.45
N PHE A 293 10.77 12.85 2.47
CA PHE A 293 10.36 11.60 1.86
C PHE A 293 10.29 10.46 2.89
N TYR A 294 11.36 10.22 3.66
CA TYR A 294 11.40 9.11 4.60
C TYR A 294 10.34 9.26 5.70
N LEU A 295 10.17 10.48 6.23
CA LEU A 295 9.10 10.77 7.19
C LEU A 295 7.71 10.49 6.61
N ALA A 296 7.43 10.97 5.40
CA ALA A 296 6.15 10.73 4.74
C ALA A 296 5.94 9.22 4.48
N HIS A 297 6.96 8.50 4.02
CA HIS A 297 6.89 7.06 3.80
C HIS A 297 6.59 6.30 5.10
N MET A 298 7.24 6.68 6.22
CA MET A 298 6.97 6.09 7.53
C MET A 298 5.50 6.24 7.93
N THR A 299 4.88 7.40 7.70
CA THR A 299 3.46 7.60 8.02
C THR A 299 2.50 6.69 7.24
N ALA A 300 2.94 6.13 6.11
CA ALA A 300 2.17 5.15 5.34
C ALA A 300 2.25 3.74 5.93
N VAL A 301 3.36 3.44 6.63
CA VAL A 301 3.65 2.15 7.27
C VAL A 301 3.07 2.08 8.68
N CYS A 302 3.22 3.15 9.48
CA CYS A 302 2.84 3.16 10.89
C CYS A 302 1.37 2.78 11.12
N ASP A 303 1.15 1.76 11.94
CA ASP A 303 -0.14 1.38 12.51
C ASP A 303 -0.14 1.53 14.04
N GLU A 304 -1.24 2.01 14.63
CA GLU A 304 -1.35 2.25 16.09
C GLU A 304 -1.46 0.94 16.90
N THR A 305 -1.55 -0.21 16.22
CA THR A 305 -1.81 -1.51 16.85
C THR A 305 -0.58 -2.14 17.52
N GLU A 306 0.63 -1.65 17.22
CA GLU A 306 1.88 -2.20 17.71
C GLU A 306 2.28 -1.58 19.08
N THR A 307 1.55 -1.96 20.13
CA THR A 307 2.02 -1.73 21.50
C THR A 307 2.93 -2.86 21.95
N ALA A 308 3.90 -2.60 22.84
CA ALA A 308 4.86 -3.60 23.33
C ALA A 308 4.18 -4.86 23.92
N GLN A 309 2.98 -4.73 24.51
CA GLN A 309 2.17 -5.84 25.04
C GLN A 309 1.55 -6.72 23.95
N ASN A 310 1.32 -6.17 22.75
CA ASN A 310 0.77 -6.87 21.60
C ASN A 310 1.87 -7.50 20.74
N SER A 311 3.12 -7.03 20.79
CA SER A 311 4.20 -7.51 19.90
C SER A 311 4.43 -9.03 19.94
N HIS A 312 4.41 -9.66 21.12
CA HIS A 312 4.62 -11.10 21.25
C HIS A 312 3.40 -11.91 20.76
N LEU A 313 2.18 -11.41 20.99
CA LEU A 313 0.96 -12.06 20.48
C LEU A 313 0.76 -11.80 18.98
N TYR A 314 1.15 -10.63 18.48
CA TYR A 314 1.20 -10.34 17.04
C TYR A 314 2.22 -11.22 16.35
N GLN A 315 3.42 -11.40 16.88
CA GLN A 315 4.43 -12.29 16.30
C GLN A 315 4.03 -13.78 16.39
N MET A 316 3.28 -14.18 17.43
CA MET A 316 2.81 -15.57 17.59
C MET A 316 1.54 -15.89 16.78
N PHE A 317 0.65 -14.93 16.55
CA PHE A 317 -0.69 -15.17 15.99
C PHE A 317 -0.99 -14.40 14.70
N ASN A 318 -0.20 -13.38 14.35
CA ASN A 318 -0.25 -12.69 13.06
C ASN A 318 1.02 -12.97 12.25
N GLU A 319 0.83 -13.31 10.98
CA GLU A 319 1.90 -13.49 9.99
C GLU A 319 2.49 -12.15 9.51
N ASP A 320 2.50 -11.10 10.33
CA ASP A 320 2.89 -9.74 9.90
C ASP A 320 4.18 -9.28 10.57
N LEU A 321 5.08 -8.71 9.75
CA LEU A 321 6.36 -8.16 10.18
C LEU A 321 6.15 -6.87 11.02
N SER A 322 6.89 -6.70 12.12
CA SER A 322 6.88 -5.45 12.92
C SER A 322 7.14 -4.20 12.08
N ASP A 323 6.46 -3.08 12.38
CA ASP A 323 6.64 -1.83 11.63
C ASP A 323 8.08 -1.31 11.73
N LEU A 324 8.74 -1.56 12.87
CA LEU A 324 10.16 -1.24 13.05
C LEU A 324 11.03 -1.87 11.95
N TYR A 325 10.79 -3.14 11.61
CA TYR A 325 11.52 -3.86 10.58
C TYR A 325 11.04 -3.54 9.17
N ARG A 326 9.76 -3.20 9.01
CA ARG A 326 9.19 -2.73 7.74
C ARG A 326 9.71 -1.35 7.34
N VAL A 327 10.13 -0.53 8.29
CA VAL A 327 10.71 0.81 8.04
C VAL A 327 12.23 0.76 7.96
N ASN A 328 12.90 0.30 9.03
CA ASN A 328 14.32 0.54 9.19
C ASN A 328 15.16 -0.26 8.18
N ILE A 329 14.89 -1.56 8.03
CA ILE A 329 15.71 -2.43 7.18
C ILE A 329 15.61 -2.03 5.69
N PRO A 330 14.43 -1.73 5.11
CA PRO A 330 14.34 -1.22 3.76
C PRO A 330 15.06 0.12 3.56
N PHE A 331 15.02 1.01 4.55
CA PHE A 331 15.72 2.29 4.47
C PHE A 331 17.23 2.09 4.43
N TYR A 332 17.76 1.15 5.23
CA TYR A 332 19.18 0.80 5.23
C TYR A 332 19.65 0.21 3.88
N ASN A 333 18.75 -0.42 3.11
CA ASN A 333 19.07 -0.94 1.79
C ASN A 333 19.18 0.14 0.70
N PHE A 334 18.87 1.40 1.02
CA PHE A 334 18.79 2.47 0.05
C PHE A 334 19.83 3.56 0.34
N PRO A 335 20.89 3.71 -0.49
CA PRO A 335 22.02 4.61 -0.20
C PRO A 335 21.64 6.08 0.04
N GLU A 336 20.52 6.54 -0.51
CA GLU A 336 19.99 7.87 -0.29
C GLU A 336 19.56 8.13 1.15
N TYR A 337 19.29 7.07 1.92
CA TYR A 337 18.93 7.17 3.32
C TYR A 337 20.13 7.61 4.15
N GLU A 338 21.31 7.04 3.90
CA GLU A 338 22.56 7.44 4.56
C GLU A 338 22.81 8.94 4.36
N LYS A 339 22.54 9.46 3.16
CA LYS A 339 22.65 10.89 2.85
C LYS A 339 21.59 11.74 3.57
N ALA A 340 20.44 11.17 3.92
CA ALA A 340 19.37 11.87 4.63
C ALA A 340 19.66 12.00 6.13
N VAL A 341 20.37 11.02 6.70
CA VAL A 341 20.69 10.97 8.14
C VAL A 341 22.15 11.35 8.45
N ALA A 342 22.96 11.68 7.44
CA ALA A 342 24.37 12.05 7.60
C ALA A 342 24.61 13.23 8.57
N SER A 343 23.63 14.10 8.78
CA SER A 343 23.71 15.22 9.74
C SER A 343 23.36 14.83 11.18
N CYS A 344 22.86 13.62 11.41
CA CYS A 344 22.53 13.13 12.75
C CYS A 344 23.81 12.72 13.49
N SER A 345 24.00 13.21 14.71
CA SER A 345 25.15 12.87 15.56
C SER A 345 25.06 11.42 16.06
N GLU A 346 26.07 10.60 15.72
CA GLU A 346 26.07 9.13 15.82
C GLU A 346 25.97 8.53 17.23
N PRO A 347 25.26 7.38 17.36
CA PRO A 347 25.86 6.04 17.16
C PRO A 347 25.27 5.18 16.00
N GLU A 348 24.26 5.68 15.27
CA GLU A 348 23.46 4.86 14.32
C GLU A 348 24.06 4.70 12.91
N ALA A 349 24.90 5.63 12.43
CA ALA A 349 25.58 5.45 11.14
C ALA A 349 26.68 4.36 11.18
N SER A 350 27.15 3.94 12.36
CA SER A 350 27.96 2.72 12.55
C SER A 350 27.16 1.43 12.34
N VAL A 351 25.83 1.47 12.47
CA VAL A 351 24.91 0.36 12.16
C VAL A 351 24.72 0.27 10.65
N LEU A 352 24.59 1.41 9.94
CA LEU A 352 24.50 1.48 8.48
C LEU A 352 25.75 0.90 7.79
N ALA A 353 26.94 1.22 8.32
CA ALA A 353 28.23 0.79 7.76
C ALA A 353 28.50 -0.73 7.81
N LYS A 354 27.66 -1.52 8.48
CA LYS A 354 27.85 -2.99 8.65
C LYS A 354 26.80 -3.84 7.94
N ILE A 355 25.87 -3.24 7.20
CA ILE A 355 24.76 -3.97 6.60
C ILE A 355 25.11 -4.35 5.16
N GLN A 356 24.97 -5.64 4.83
CA GLN A 356 24.96 -6.09 3.44
C GLN A 356 23.68 -5.56 2.80
N TYR A 357 23.80 -4.70 1.77
CA TYR A 357 22.65 -4.24 1.01
C TYR A 357 22.04 -5.39 0.21
N CYS A 358 20.72 -5.53 0.31
CA CYS A 358 19.93 -6.48 -0.43
C CYS A 358 18.82 -5.73 -1.15
N TRP A 359 18.59 -6.07 -2.42
CA TRP A 359 17.53 -5.48 -3.21
C TRP A 359 16.94 -6.47 -4.19
N ILE A 360 15.66 -6.27 -4.47
CA ILE A 360 14.95 -7.01 -5.50
C ILE A 360 14.84 -6.19 -6.80
N TRP A 361 14.46 -4.92 -6.68
CA TRP A 361 14.25 -4.00 -7.80
C TRP A 361 14.99 -2.69 -7.53
N ASN A 362 16.31 -2.69 -7.72
CA ASN A 362 17.13 -1.50 -7.57
C ASN A 362 17.88 -1.19 -8.87
N PRO A 363 17.77 0.04 -9.41
CA PRO A 363 18.55 0.48 -10.56
C PRO A 363 20.00 0.85 -10.22
N TYR A 364 20.33 1.01 -8.93
CA TYR A 364 21.62 1.48 -8.43
C TYR A 364 22.65 0.37 -8.22
#